data_AF-A0A4R4WBH7-F1
#
_entry.id   AF-A0A4R4WBH7-F1
#
_cell.length_a   1.000
_cell.length_b   1.000
_cell.length_c   1.000
_cell.angle_alpha   90.00
_cell.angle_beta   90.00
_cell.angle_gamma   90.00
#
_symmetry.space_group_name_H-M   'P 1'
#
loop_
_entity.id
_entity.type
_entity.pdbx_description
1 polymer ?
#
loop_
_entity_poly.entity_id
_entity_poly.type
_entity_poly.pdbx_seq_one_letter_code
_entity_poly.pdbx_strand_id
1 'polypeptide(L)'
;MDYDFLIQPDELTLRYRTPRASRRLSFANAGLAWADWRPRAKAKLAELLGVDKGVGPGEVTEVRRISHGDVDVVTVVMRVSDELSVPAYLLLPATATESVVVALHGHGQVDECLAIDGVREDYHHNFALVLAQAGHAVLLPELRGFGALSDLAGQRQGESLEYWCWGRHMAYTLLTDGFQNGRTLLGDTIEDLLRGSTGLRALTTYGGWTLPGSRGVGISPVLIRCSVSGSNPFSPAGRWDR
;
A
#
# COMPACT_ATOMS: atom_id res chain seq x y z
N MET A 1 14.63 -3.09 45.08
CA MET A 1 13.22 -3.43 44.89
C MET A 1 13.14 -4.93 44.95
N ASP A 2 12.34 -5.47 45.85
CA ASP A 2 12.16 -6.92 45.97
C ASP A 2 11.26 -7.40 44.83
N TYR A 3 11.83 -8.13 43.88
CA TYR A 3 11.09 -8.62 42.72
C TYR A 3 10.14 -9.76 43.08
N ASP A 4 10.29 -10.35 44.27
CA ASP A 4 9.41 -11.42 44.79
C ASP A 4 8.05 -10.87 45.27
N PHE A 5 7.93 -9.53 45.42
CA PHE A 5 6.65 -8.87 45.70
C PHE A 5 5.74 -8.74 44.45
N LEU A 6 6.32 -8.78 43.25
CA LEU A 6 5.56 -8.66 42.00
C LEU A 6 4.98 -10.01 41.58
N ILE A 7 3.82 -9.97 40.93
CA ILE A 7 3.14 -11.17 40.40
C ILE A 7 4.06 -11.89 39.41
N GLN A 8 4.24 -13.19 39.63
CA GLN A 8 5.03 -14.05 38.77
C GLN A 8 4.19 -14.58 37.59
N PRO A 9 4.79 -14.84 36.41
CA PRO A 9 4.07 -15.32 35.24
C PRO A 9 3.31 -16.63 35.45
N ASP A 10 3.80 -17.52 36.32
CA ASP A 10 3.16 -18.80 36.66
C ASP A 10 1.94 -18.64 37.59
N GLU A 11 1.80 -17.49 38.24
CA GLU A 11 0.59 -17.10 39.00
C GLU A 11 -0.51 -16.55 38.08
N LEU A 12 -0.21 -16.28 36.81
CA LEU A 12 -1.16 -15.71 35.85
C LEU A 12 -1.73 -16.77 34.90
N THR A 13 -3.00 -16.60 34.54
CA THR A 13 -3.64 -17.35 33.46
C THR A 13 -3.83 -16.46 32.24
N LEU A 14 -3.00 -16.64 31.21
CA LEU A 14 -3.16 -15.96 29.93
C LEU A 14 -4.00 -16.80 28.96
N ARG A 15 -5.33 -16.62 29.00
CA ARG A 15 -6.28 -17.25 28.06
C ARG A 15 -6.87 -16.23 27.09
N TYR A 16 -6.02 -15.44 26.43
CA TYR A 16 -6.45 -14.57 25.34
C TYR A 16 -6.41 -15.32 24.01
N ARG A 17 -7.34 -16.26 23.83
CA ARG A 17 -7.50 -17.01 22.58
C ARG A 17 -8.96 -16.98 22.17
N THR A 18 -9.27 -16.26 21.12
CA THR A 18 -10.60 -16.34 20.50
C THR A 18 -10.67 -17.61 19.65
N PRO A 19 -11.72 -18.43 19.77
CA PRO A 19 -11.93 -19.56 18.87
C PRO A 19 -11.87 -19.09 17.42
N ARG A 20 -11.27 -19.88 16.54
CA ARG A 20 -11.18 -19.53 15.12
C ARG A 20 -12.59 -19.46 14.54
N ALA A 21 -13.00 -18.26 14.14
CA ALA A 21 -14.29 -18.06 13.50
C ALA A 21 -14.38 -18.86 12.19
N SER A 22 -15.58 -19.37 11.89
CA SER A 22 -15.82 -20.06 10.63
C SER A 22 -15.74 -19.08 9.44
N ARG A 23 -15.00 -19.47 8.41
CA ARG A 23 -14.87 -18.68 7.17
C ARG A 23 -16.04 -19.01 6.24
N ARG A 24 -17.21 -18.39 6.50
CA ARG A 24 -18.48 -18.68 5.79
C ARG A 24 -18.40 -18.59 4.27
N LEU A 25 -17.54 -17.72 3.74
CA LEU A 25 -17.29 -17.54 2.30
C LEU A 25 -15.93 -18.09 1.87
N SER A 26 -15.36 -19.06 2.58
CA SER A 26 -14.21 -19.81 2.05
C SER A 26 -14.65 -20.58 0.81
N PHE A 27 -13.95 -20.43 -0.31
CA PHE A 27 -14.35 -21.06 -1.58
C PHE A 27 -14.53 -22.58 -1.45
N ALA A 28 -13.62 -23.25 -0.72
CA ALA A 28 -13.67 -24.70 -0.49
C ALA A 28 -14.88 -25.16 0.34
N ASN A 29 -15.41 -24.30 1.22
CA ASN A 29 -16.43 -24.69 2.21
C ASN A 29 -17.80 -24.04 1.96
N ALA A 30 -17.88 -23.08 1.05
CA ALA A 30 -19.12 -22.33 0.80
C ALA A 30 -20.16 -23.16 0.03
N GLY A 31 -19.75 -24.24 -0.64
CA GLY A 31 -20.64 -25.06 -1.48
C GLY A 31 -21.24 -24.29 -2.67
N LEU A 32 -20.63 -23.17 -3.06
CA LEU A 32 -21.07 -22.31 -4.15
C LEU A 32 -20.21 -22.54 -5.39
N ALA A 33 -20.84 -22.48 -6.57
CA ALA A 33 -20.10 -22.38 -7.83
C ALA A 33 -19.30 -21.07 -7.87
N TRP A 34 -18.20 -21.05 -8.62
CA TRP A 34 -17.34 -19.86 -8.76
C TRP A 34 -18.10 -18.59 -9.16
N ALA A 35 -19.02 -18.71 -10.11
CA ALA A 35 -19.81 -17.60 -10.63
C ALA A 35 -20.67 -16.92 -9.55
N ASP A 36 -21.16 -17.68 -8.57
CA ASP A 36 -21.95 -17.17 -7.44
C ASP A 36 -21.08 -16.77 -6.25
N TRP A 37 -20.01 -17.52 -6.01
CA TRP A 37 -19.10 -17.27 -4.90
C TRP A 37 -18.38 -15.93 -5.06
N ARG A 38 -17.78 -15.69 -6.22
CA ARG A 38 -16.92 -14.52 -6.47
C ARG A 38 -17.62 -13.19 -6.17
N PRO A 39 -18.82 -12.87 -6.70
CA PRO A 39 -19.48 -11.60 -6.39
C PRO A 39 -19.85 -11.49 -4.91
N ARG A 40 -20.26 -12.58 -4.25
CA ARG A 40 -20.58 -12.58 -2.80
C ARG A 40 -19.35 -12.35 -1.94
N ALA A 41 -18.25 -13.04 -2.24
CA ALA A 41 -16.98 -12.86 -1.55
C ALA A 41 -16.43 -11.45 -1.74
N LYS A 42 -16.48 -10.91 -2.96
CA LYS A 42 -16.10 -9.52 -3.25
C LYS A 42 -16.96 -8.52 -2.47
N ALA A 43 -18.28 -8.70 -2.46
CA ALA A 43 -19.19 -7.82 -1.74
C ALA A 43 -18.92 -7.84 -0.23
N LYS A 44 -18.71 -9.02 0.35
CA LYS A 44 -18.39 -9.15 1.77
C LYS A 44 -17.02 -8.58 2.11
N LEU A 45 -16.03 -8.73 1.23
CA LEU A 45 -14.71 -8.13 1.42
C LEU A 45 -14.82 -6.60 1.42
N ALA A 46 -15.54 -6.01 0.47
CA ALA A 46 -15.75 -4.55 0.43
C ALA A 46 -16.45 -4.05 1.69
N GLU A 47 -17.50 -4.76 2.16
CA GLU A 47 -18.19 -4.47 3.42
C GLU A 47 -17.22 -4.49 4.62
N LEU A 48 -16.40 -5.54 4.75
CA LEU A 48 -15.48 -5.70 5.88
C LEU A 48 -14.34 -4.69 5.89
N LEU A 49 -13.91 -4.25 4.70
CA LEU A 49 -12.88 -3.22 4.57
C LEU A 49 -13.44 -1.80 4.71
N GLY A 50 -14.76 -1.63 4.65
CA GLY A 50 -15.40 -0.32 4.67
C GLY A 50 -15.19 0.48 3.39
N VAL A 51 -14.93 -0.18 2.26
CA VAL A 51 -14.66 0.48 0.97
C VAL A 51 -15.97 0.90 0.31
N ASP A 52 -16.13 2.20 0.06
CA ASP A 52 -17.27 2.74 -0.67
C ASP A 52 -17.21 2.35 -2.16
N LYS A 53 -18.36 1.96 -2.72
CA LYS A 53 -18.52 1.67 -4.15
C LYS A 53 -18.61 2.95 -5.00
N GLY A 54 -18.86 4.10 -4.38
CA GLY A 54 -19.01 5.42 -5.01
C GLY A 54 -17.73 6.24 -5.09
N VAL A 55 -16.56 5.65 -4.87
CA VAL A 55 -15.27 6.37 -4.91
C VAL A 55 -15.06 7.00 -6.30
N GLY A 56 -15.20 8.33 -6.36
CA GLY A 56 -14.96 9.14 -7.56
C GLY A 56 -13.48 9.39 -7.82
N PRO A 57 -13.11 9.94 -9.00
CA PRO A 57 -11.73 10.31 -9.28
C PRO A 57 -11.20 11.35 -8.30
N GLY A 58 -9.98 11.14 -7.82
CA GLY A 58 -9.23 12.17 -7.11
C GLY A 58 -8.60 13.18 -8.08
N GLU A 59 -8.26 14.36 -7.58
CA GLU A 59 -7.42 15.29 -8.33
C GLU A 59 -5.97 14.82 -8.26
N VAL A 60 -5.25 14.87 -9.39
CA VAL A 60 -3.85 14.51 -9.46
C VAL A 60 -3.09 15.67 -10.08
N THR A 61 -1.99 16.07 -9.46
CA THR A 61 -1.19 17.22 -9.88
C THR A 61 0.26 16.81 -10.03
N GLU A 62 0.86 17.07 -11.19
CA GLU A 62 2.30 16.94 -11.40
C GLU A 62 3.03 18.03 -10.60
N VAL A 63 4.03 17.61 -9.84
CA VAL A 63 4.87 18.52 -9.04
C VAL A 63 6.21 18.76 -9.75
N ARG A 64 6.82 17.68 -10.26
CA ARG A 64 8.12 17.71 -10.93
C ARG A 64 8.34 16.44 -11.75
N ARG A 65 9.27 16.53 -12.69
CA ARG A 65 9.70 15.43 -13.55
C ARG A 65 11.22 15.40 -13.68
N ILE A 66 11.79 14.21 -13.71
CA ILE A 66 13.18 13.96 -14.10
C ILE A 66 13.23 12.82 -15.12
N SER A 67 14.30 12.76 -15.90
CA SER A 67 14.61 11.60 -16.74
C SER A 67 15.73 10.79 -16.08
N HIS A 68 15.53 9.48 -15.97
CA HIS A 68 16.48 8.54 -15.41
C HIS A 68 16.68 7.39 -16.40
N GLY A 69 17.78 7.44 -17.17
CA GLY A 69 17.98 6.54 -18.29
C GLY A 69 16.91 6.74 -19.37
N ASP A 70 16.17 5.68 -19.69
CA ASP A 70 15.07 5.62 -20.65
C ASP A 70 13.68 5.74 -20.00
N VAL A 71 13.63 6.02 -18.69
CA VAL A 71 12.41 6.19 -17.91
C VAL A 71 12.29 7.62 -17.41
N ASP A 72 11.17 8.27 -17.74
CA ASP A 72 10.76 9.51 -17.11
C ASP A 72 10.09 9.20 -15.77
N VAL A 73 10.54 9.85 -14.70
CA VAL A 73 9.91 9.76 -13.38
C VAL A 73 9.19 11.06 -13.08
N VAL A 74 7.87 10.97 -12.93
CA VAL A 74 7.01 12.11 -12.64
C VAL A 74 6.51 12.01 -11.21
N THR A 75 6.91 12.96 -10.37
CA THR A 75 6.35 13.10 -9.02
C THR A 75 4.99 13.78 -9.13
N VAL A 76 3.97 13.12 -8.60
CA VAL A 76 2.60 13.63 -8.54
C VAL A 76 2.08 13.65 -7.11
N VAL A 77 1.10 14.50 -6.85
CA VAL A 77 0.33 14.50 -5.61
C VAL A 77 -1.12 14.18 -5.95
N MET A 78 -1.68 13.17 -5.26
CA MET A 78 -3.05 12.73 -5.43
C MET A 78 -3.89 13.23 -4.26
N ARG A 79 -4.86 14.11 -4.49
CA ARG A 79 -5.81 14.54 -3.47
C ARG A 79 -6.87 13.46 -3.28
N VAL A 80 -6.85 12.79 -2.13
CA VAL A 80 -7.73 11.65 -1.82
C VAL A 80 -8.89 12.04 -0.90
N SER A 81 -8.75 13.14 -0.15
CA SER A 81 -9.84 13.85 0.53
C SER A 81 -9.53 15.34 0.59
N ASP A 82 -10.42 16.14 1.18
CA ASP A 82 -10.16 17.57 1.41
C ASP A 82 -9.03 17.82 2.42
N GLU A 83 -8.72 16.83 3.25
CA GLU A 83 -7.74 16.93 4.34
C GLU A 83 -6.48 16.10 4.08
N LEU A 84 -6.45 15.27 3.04
CA LEU A 84 -5.34 14.38 2.75
C LEU A 84 -4.98 14.35 1.26
N SER A 85 -3.68 14.46 1.02
CA SER A 85 -3.07 14.16 -0.25
C SER A 85 -1.98 13.10 -0.08
N VAL A 86 -1.84 12.26 -1.09
CA VAL A 86 -0.90 11.13 -1.11
C VAL A 86 0.11 11.36 -2.24
N PRO A 87 1.41 11.43 -1.94
CA PRO A 87 2.42 11.53 -2.98
C PRO A 87 2.52 10.20 -3.75
N ALA A 88 2.80 10.30 -5.04
CA ALA A 88 3.05 9.15 -5.89
C ALA A 88 4.08 9.47 -6.97
N TYR A 89 4.62 8.42 -7.56
CA TYR A 89 5.57 8.49 -8.66
C TYR A 89 5.00 7.73 -9.85
N LEU A 90 4.94 8.40 -10.99
CA LEU A 90 4.57 7.79 -12.25
C LEU A 90 5.83 7.60 -13.07
N LEU A 91 6.21 6.34 -13.28
CA LEU A 91 7.37 5.97 -14.08
C LEU A 91 6.91 5.62 -15.49
N LEU A 92 7.50 6.29 -16.46
CA LEU A 92 7.07 6.29 -17.85
C LEU A 92 8.24 5.91 -18.74
N PRO A 93 8.29 4.67 -19.25
CA PRO A 93 9.32 4.31 -20.22
C PRO A 93 9.09 5.01 -21.56
N ALA A 94 10.17 5.14 -22.34
CA ALA A 94 10.12 5.70 -23.70
C ALA A 94 9.13 4.97 -24.63
N THR A 95 8.93 3.67 -24.40
CA THR A 95 7.88 2.87 -25.06
C THR A 95 6.99 2.26 -23.99
N ALA A 96 5.87 2.92 -23.69
CA ALA A 96 4.95 2.47 -22.66
C ALA A 96 3.85 1.54 -23.22
N THR A 97 3.51 0.51 -22.46
CA THR A 97 2.29 -0.26 -22.68
C THR A 97 1.04 0.59 -22.44
N GLU A 98 -0.09 0.26 -23.09
CA GLU A 98 -1.38 0.94 -22.89
C GLU A 98 -1.99 0.75 -21.48
N SER A 99 -1.36 -0.05 -20.62
CA SER A 99 -1.77 -0.29 -19.24
C SER A 99 -0.77 0.26 -18.23
N VAL A 100 -1.29 0.78 -17.12
CA VAL A 100 -0.49 1.19 -15.96
C VAL A 100 -0.52 0.09 -14.91
N VAL A 101 0.66 -0.31 -14.43
CA VAL A 101 0.84 -1.20 -13.28
C VAL A 101 0.80 -0.36 -12.01
N VAL A 102 0.01 -0.79 -11.01
CA VAL A 102 0.05 -0.16 -9.68
C VAL A 102 0.99 -0.98 -8.82
N ALA A 103 2.15 -0.39 -8.53
CA ALA A 103 3.20 -0.96 -7.70
C ALA A 103 2.98 -0.53 -6.25
N LEU A 104 2.79 -1.49 -5.32
CA LEU A 104 2.67 -1.19 -3.90
C LEU A 104 3.89 -1.68 -3.14
N HIS A 105 4.56 -0.78 -2.42
CA HIS A 105 5.67 -1.12 -1.56
C HIS A 105 5.20 -1.91 -0.32
N GLY A 106 6.12 -2.67 0.27
CA GLY A 106 5.91 -3.35 1.54
C GLY A 106 6.16 -2.43 2.74
N HIS A 107 6.56 -3.00 3.88
CA HIS A 107 7.11 -2.18 4.95
C HIS A 107 8.37 -1.45 4.46
N GLY A 108 8.49 -0.16 4.76
CA GLY A 108 9.58 0.68 4.26
C GLY A 108 9.02 1.96 3.65
N GLN A 109 9.85 2.67 2.89
CA GLN A 109 9.49 3.93 2.26
C GLN A 109 9.33 3.75 0.74
N VAL A 110 8.55 4.61 0.10
CA VAL A 110 8.32 4.52 -1.35
C VAL A 110 9.59 4.77 -2.18
N ASP A 111 10.51 5.58 -1.65
CA ASP A 111 11.75 5.96 -2.33
C ASP A 111 12.68 4.76 -2.50
N GLU A 112 12.69 3.82 -1.56
CA GLU A 112 13.38 2.54 -1.67
C GLU A 112 12.99 1.67 -2.90
N CYS A 113 11.88 2.00 -3.56
CA CYS A 113 11.44 1.37 -4.81
C CYS A 113 11.94 2.11 -6.07
N LEU A 114 12.58 3.26 -5.90
CA LEU A 114 13.09 4.17 -6.92
C LEU A 114 14.62 4.18 -6.91
N ALA A 115 15.28 3.64 -7.94
CA ALA A 115 16.75 3.68 -8.05
C ALA A 115 17.28 5.04 -8.57
N ILE A 116 16.77 6.16 -8.04
CA ILE A 116 17.14 7.50 -8.49
C ILE A 116 18.32 8.01 -7.64
N ASP A 117 19.23 8.79 -8.24
CA ASP A 117 20.41 9.31 -7.55
C ASP A 117 20.05 10.00 -6.22
N GLY A 118 20.73 9.59 -5.15
CA GLY A 118 20.48 10.08 -3.78
C GLY A 118 19.42 9.29 -3.01
N VAL A 119 18.73 8.35 -3.66
CA VAL A 119 17.77 7.44 -3.04
C VAL A 119 18.46 6.13 -2.67
N ARG A 120 18.17 5.60 -1.48
CA ARG A 120 18.85 4.41 -0.96
C ARG A 120 18.20 3.15 -1.54
N GLU A 121 18.97 2.34 -2.27
CA GLU A 121 18.56 0.98 -2.59
C GLU A 121 18.44 0.16 -1.30
N ASP A 122 17.34 -0.57 -1.18
CA ASP A 122 17.07 -1.39 -0.01
C ASP A 122 16.42 -2.75 -0.38
N TYR A 123 15.79 -3.40 0.60
CA TYR A 123 14.98 -4.61 0.51
C TYR A 123 13.90 -4.67 -0.58
N HIS A 124 13.39 -3.54 -1.10
CA HIS A 124 12.40 -3.52 -2.18
C HIS A 124 13.03 -3.66 -3.57
N HIS A 125 14.37 -3.64 -3.67
CA HIS A 125 15.12 -3.93 -4.90
C HIS A 125 14.68 -3.10 -6.11
N ASN A 126 14.28 -1.84 -5.89
CA ASN A 126 13.93 -0.91 -6.96
C ASN A 126 12.88 -1.45 -7.94
N PHE A 127 11.96 -2.31 -7.47
CA PHE A 127 11.11 -3.11 -8.36
C PHE A 127 10.22 -2.26 -9.29
N ALA A 128 9.84 -1.05 -8.88
CA ALA A 128 9.06 -0.15 -9.70
C ALA A 128 9.85 0.34 -10.92
N LEU A 129 11.14 0.67 -10.74
CA LEU A 129 12.01 1.05 -11.85
C LEU A 129 12.27 -0.14 -12.79
N VAL A 130 12.49 -1.33 -12.24
CA VAL A 130 12.67 -2.56 -13.05
C VAL A 130 11.44 -2.83 -13.93
N LEU A 131 10.23 -2.66 -13.38
CA LEU A 131 8.99 -2.77 -14.15
C LEU A 131 8.91 -1.70 -15.25
N ALA A 132 9.33 -0.48 -14.96
CA ALA A 132 9.34 0.60 -15.94
C ALA A 132 10.32 0.33 -17.09
N GLN A 133 11.55 -0.08 -16.77
CA GLN A 133 12.56 -0.48 -17.75
C GLN A 133 12.14 -1.69 -18.59
N ALA A 134 11.24 -2.54 -18.07
CA ALA A 134 10.62 -3.62 -18.82
C ALA A 134 9.48 -3.15 -19.77
N GLY A 135 9.23 -1.84 -19.87
CA GLY A 135 8.26 -1.24 -20.79
C GLY A 135 6.88 -0.95 -20.18
N HIS A 136 6.70 -1.14 -18.87
CA HIS A 136 5.44 -0.84 -18.20
C HIS A 136 5.36 0.61 -17.72
N ALA A 137 4.23 1.29 -17.95
CA ALA A 137 3.94 2.48 -17.15
C ALA A 137 3.63 2.04 -15.72
N VAL A 138 4.25 2.66 -14.71
CA VAL A 138 4.11 2.26 -13.30
C VAL A 138 3.63 3.43 -12.46
N LEU A 139 2.52 3.26 -11.76
CA LEU A 139 2.10 4.13 -10.66
C LEU A 139 2.58 3.53 -9.33
N LEU A 140 3.42 4.27 -8.63
CA LEU A 140 3.96 3.91 -7.33
C LEU A 140 3.53 4.97 -6.30
N PRO A 141 2.41 4.76 -5.59
CA PRO A 141 1.97 5.65 -4.52
C PRO A 141 2.65 5.31 -3.19
N GLU A 142 2.88 6.34 -2.37
CA GLU A 142 3.18 6.17 -0.95
C GLU A 142 1.93 5.63 -0.23
N LEU A 143 2.12 4.73 0.73
CA LEU A 143 1.05 4.23 1.57
C LEU A 143 0.89 5.06 2.84
N ARG A 144 -0.35 5.19 3.34
CA ARG A 144 -0.61 5.92 4.60
C ARG A 144 0.24 5.37 5.73
N GLY A 145 0.88 6.28 6.46
CA GLY A 145 1.73 5.96 7.60
C GLY A 145 3.13 5.49 7.29
N PHE A 146 3.57 5.73 6.06
CA PHE A 146 4.95 5.58 5.63
C PHE A 146 5.50 6.88 5.06
N GLY A 147 6.84 6.91 4.91
CA GLY A 147 7.58 7.95 4.22
C GLY A 147 7.15 9.38 4.58
N ALA A 148 6.94 10.18 3.55
CA ALA A 148 6.63 11.60 3.69
C ALA A 148 5.34 11.87 4.49
N LEU A 149 4.37 10.94 4.47
CA LEU A 149 3.11 11.10 5.21
C LEU A 149 3.33 10.93 6.72
N SER A 150 4.14 9.94 7.12
CA SER A 150 4.49 9.75 8.53
C SER A 150 5.38 10.89 9.04
N ASP A 151 6.35 11.32 8.22
CA ASP A 151 7.27 12.39 8.59
C ASP A 151 6.55 13.73 8.78
N LEU A 152 5.62 14.07 7.88
CA LEU A 152 4.82 15.30 7.98
C LEU A 152 3.95 15.31 9.25
N ALA A 153 3.26 14.20 9.52
CA ALA A 153 2.42 14.09 10.71
C ALA A 153 3.25 14.22 12.00
N GLY A 154 4.43 13.58 12.05
CA GLY A 154 5.33 13.63 13.20
C GLY A 154 5.89 15.02 13.52
N GLN A 155 5.83 15.97 12.58
CA GLN A 155 6.26 17.36 12.78
C GLN A 155 5.13 18.27 13.30
N ARG A 156 3.89 17.80 13.33
CA ARG A 156 2.70 18.61 13.61
C ARG A 156 2.08 18.19 14.93
N GLN A 157 1.87 19.17 15.82
CA GLN A 157 1.33 18.88 17.14
C GLN A 157 -0.11 18.35 17.04
N GLY A 158 -0.35 17.17 17.62
CA GLY A 158 -1.67 16.54 17.64
C GLY A 158 -2.01 15.73 16.39
N GLU A 159 -1.11 15.66 15.40
CA GLU A 159 -1.28 14.81 14.22
C GLU A 159 -0.42 13.54 14.37
N SER A 160 -0.92 12.42 13.88
CA SER A 160 -0.18 11.16 13.82
C SER A 160 -0.74 10.29 12.71
N LEU A 161 0.14 9.84 11.83
CA LEU A 161 -0.16 8.82 10.83
C LEU A 161 0.71 7.58 11.04
N GLU A 162 1.28 7.38 12.23
CA GLU A 162 2.26 6.31 12.45
C GLU A 162 1.63 4.92 12.26
N TYR A 163 2.16 4.17 11.29
CA TYR A 163 1.85 2.75 11.10
C TYR A 163 3.01 1.86 11.53
N TRP A 164 4.24 2.19 11.13
CA TRP A 164 5.41 1.38 11.42
C TRP A 164 6.69 2.23 11.45
N CYS A 165 7.28 2.40 12.64
CA CYS A 165 8.52 3.15 12.82
C CYS A 165 9.54 2.32 13.60
N TRP A 166 10.63 1.91 12.94
CA TRP A 166 11.68 1.13 13.60
C TRP A 166 12.41 1.98 14.65
N GLY A 167 12.62 1.42 15.86
CA GLY A 167 13.34 2.11 16.94
C GLY A 167 12.52 3.16 17.71
N ARG A 168 11.24 3.37 17.38
CA ARG A 168 10.28 4.14 18.20
C ARG A 168 9.29 3.20 18.90
N HIS A 169 8.50 3.73 19.83
CA HIS A 169 7.37 2.97 20.36
C HIS A 169 6.42 2.60 19.22
N MET A 170 6.09 1.31 19.12
CA MET A 170 5.14 0.78 18.13
C MET A 170 3.72 1.18 18.54
N ALA A 171 3.42 2.46 18.40
CA ALA A 171 2.07 2.99 18.55
C ALA A 171 1.44 2.97 17.17
N TYR A 172 0.69 1.91 16.85
CA TYR A 172 -0.09 1.81 15.62
C TYR A 172 -1.28 2.80 15.65
N THR A 173 -1.00 4.09 15.78
CA THR A 173 -1.99 5.15 16.01
C THR A 173 -2.94 5.25 14.85
N LEU A 174 -2.44 5.19 13.61
CA LEU A 174 -3.26 5.22 12.40
C LEU A 174 -4.26 4.05 12.33
N LEU A 175 -3.80 2.84 12.69
CA LEU A 175 -4.68 1.67 12.75
C LEU A 175 -5.70 1.80 13.88
N THR A 176 -5.26 2.27 15.05
CA THR A 176 -6.10 2.38 16.24
C THR A 176 -7.21 3.42 16.01
N ASP A 177 -6.86 4.59 15.47
CA ASP A 177 -7.82 5.62 15.06
C ASP A 177 -8.81 5.08 14.03
N GLY A 178 -8.32 4.41 12.99
CA GLY A 178 -9.17 3.78 11.97
C GLY A 178 -10.21 2.85 12.61
N PHE A 179 -9.75 1.91 13.44
CA PHE A 179 -10.66 0.97 14.11
C PHE A 179 -11.64 1.65 15.08
N GLN A 180 -11.21 2.66 15.83
CA GLN A 180 -12.08 3.42 16.73
C GLN A 180 -13.20 4.16 15.98
N ASN A 181 -12.95 4.51 14.71
CA ASN A 181 -13.90 5.19 13.84
C ASN A 181 -14.56 4.25 12.81
N GLY A 182 -14.46 2.93 12.98
CA GLY A 182 -15.10 1.95 12.10
C GLY A 182 -14.51 1.84 10.69
N ARG A 183 -13.30 2.39 10.48
CA ARG A 183 -12.52 2.29 9.25
C ARG A 183 -11.45 1.20 9.36
N THR A 184 -10.88 0.83 8.22
CA THR A 184 -9.70 -0.03 8.19
C THR A 184 -8.62 0.62 7.35
N LEU A 185 -7.36 0.56 7.79
CA LEU A 185 -6.24 1.11 7.00
C LEU A 185 -6.17 0.51 5.59
N LEU A 186 -6.48 -0.78 5.46
CA LEU A 186 -6.52 -1.44 4.16
C LEU A 186 -7.66 -0.92 3.28
N GLY A 187 -8.83 -0.63 3.87
CA GLY A 187 -9.95 0.01 3.19
C GLY A 187 -9.58 1.41 2.69
N ASP A 188 -9.08 2.25 3.58
CA ASP A 188 -8.62 3.62 3.26
C ASP A 188 -7.55 3.59 2.13
N THR A 189 -6.59 2.66 2.23
CA THR A 189 -5.57 2.47 1.19
C THR A 189 -6.20 2.10 -0.15
N ILE A 190 -7.16 1.17 -0.18
CA ILE A 190 -7.84 0.79 -1.43
C ILE A 190 -8.59 1.99 -2.02
N GLU A 191 -9.26 2.79 -1.21
CA GLU A 191 -9.95 3.99 -1.68
C GLU A 191 -8.96 5.00 -2.28
N ASP A 192 -7.84 5.28 -1.61
CA ASP A 192 -6.79 6.17 -2.12
C ASP A 192 -6.31 5.71 -3.50
N LEU A 193 -6.06 4.41 -3.66
CA LEU A 193 -5.61 3.82 -4.93
C LEU A 193 -6.69 3.93 -6.02
N LEU A 194 -7.96 3.71 -5.69
CA LEU A 194 -9.07 3.85 -6.63
C LEU A 194 -9.23 5.31 -7.08
N ARG A 195 -9.14 6.28 -6.15
CA ARG A 195 -9.20 7.72 -6.45
C ARG A 195 -8.05 8.15 -7.35
N GLY A 196 -6.82 7.81 -6.96
CA GLY A 196 -5.60 8.19 -7.67
C GLY A 196 -5.53 7.59 -9.07
N SER A 197 -5.79 6.29 -9.21
CA SER A 197 -5.79 5.63 -10.52
C SER A 197 -6.89 6.15 -11.46
N THR A 198 -8.07 6.47 -10.93
CA THR A 198 -9.15 7.07 -11.74
C THR A 198 -8.85 8.52 -12.10
N GLY A 199 -8.26 9.30 -11.19
CA GLY A 199 -7.79 10.66 -11.43
C GLY A 199 -6.72 10.74 -12.53
N LEU A 200 -5.76 9.82 -12.52
CA LEU A 200 -4.74 9.70 -13.57
C LEU A 200 -5.35 9.45 -14.95
N ARG A 201 -6.40 8.62 -15.05
CA ARG A 201 -7.13 8.45 -16.33
C ARG A 201 -7.74 9.76 -16.81
N ALA A 202 -8.33 10.54 -15.90
CA ALA A 202 -8.94 11.81 -16.24
C ALA A 202 -7.90 12.79 -16.82
N LEU A 203 -6.70 12.85 -16.23
CA LEU A 203 -5.59 13.66 -16.77
C LEU A 203 -5.16 13.22 -18.17
N THR A 204 -5.04 11.91 -18.43
CA THR A 204 -4.70 11.40 -19.78
C THR A 204 -5.77 11.69 -20.83
N THR A 205 -7.00 11.95 -20.40
CA THR A 205 -8.14 12.23 -21.29
C THR A 205 -8.30 13.74 -21.58
N TYR A 206 -7.92 14.61 -20.63
CA TYR A 206 -8.16 16.05 -20.72
C TYR A 206 -6.90 16.91 -20.97
N GLY A 207 -5.69 16.39 -20.74
CA GLY A 207 -4.49 17.23 -20.57
C GLY A 207 -3.36 17.09 -21.61
N GLY A 208 -3.59 16.49 -22.78
CA GLY A 208 -2.53 16.38 -23.80
C GLY A 208 -1.36 15.46 -23.42
N TRP A 209 -1.46 14.75 -22.29
CA TRP A 209 -0.57 13.66 -21.92
C TRP A 209 -0.76 12.47 -22.87
N THR A 210 -0.01 12.49 -23.96
CA THR A 210 0.18 11.31 -24.79
C THR A 210 1.34 10.54 -24.18
N LEU A 211 1.08 9.38 -23.58
CA LEU A 211 2.15 8.41 -23.39
C LEU A 211 2.76 8.17 -24.78
N PRO A 212 4.08 8.19 -24.94
CA PRO A 212 4.69 7.96 -26.25
C PRO A 212 4.17 6.62 -26.82
N GLY A 213 3.37 6.69 -27.88
CA GLY A 213 2.83 5.53 -28.59
C GLY A 213 1.38 5.08 -28.29
N SER A 214 0.63 5.68 -27.35
CA SER A 214 -0.71 5.16 -26.99
C SER A 214 -1.87 5.90 -27.66
N ARG A 215 -2.72 5.20 -28.42
CA ARG A 215 -4.10 5.64 -28.71
C ARG A 215 -5.03 5.12 -27.61
N GLY A 216 -5.21 5.88 -26.53
CA GLY A 216 -6.16 5.55 -25.46
C GLY A 216 -5.61 4.53 -24.46
N VAL A 217 -5.18 5.02 -23.31
CA VAL A 217 -4.60 4.19 -22.23
C VAL A 217 -5.72 3.58 -21.40
N GLY A 218 -5.92 2.27 -21.53
CA GLY A 218 -6.76 1.50 -20.64
C GLY A 218 -5.97 1.04 -19.42
N ILE A 219 -6.13 1.66 -18.25
CA ILE A 219 -5.53 1.11 -17.01
C ILE A 219 -6.19 -0.24 -16.72
N SER A 220 -5.46 -1.33 -16.89
CA SER A 220 -5.84 -2.61 -16.28
C SER A 220 -5.03 -2.71 -15.01
N PRO A 221 -5.64 -2.61 -13.80
CA PRO A 221 -4.88 -2.69 -12.58
C PRO A 221 -4.36 -4.11 -12.42
N VAL A 222 -3.10 -4.33 -12.82
CA VAL A 222 -2.32 -5.46 -12.33
C VAL A 222 -1.69 -4.96 -11.05
N LEU A 223 -2.20 -5.46 -9.92
CA LEU A 223 -1.64 -5.20 -8.62
C LEU A 223 -0.44 -6.12 -8.43
N ILE A 224 0.76 -5.57 -8.46
CA ILE A 224 1.98 -6.31 -8.12
C ILE A 224 2.41 -5.83 -6.74
N ARG A 225 2.27 -6.73 -5.76
CA ARG A 225 2.82 -6.54 -4.42
C ARG A 225 4.15 -7.29 -4.35
N CYS A 226 5.22 -6.57 -4.07
CA CYS A 226 6.47 -7.23 -3.68
C CYS A 226 6.31 -7.71 -2.23
N SER A 227 6.18 -9.03 -2.03
CA SER A 227 6.38 -9.64 -0.72
C SER A 227 7.63 -10.49 -0.78
N VAL A 228 8.78 -9.91 -0.51
CA VAL A 228 9.95 -10.71 -0.16
C VAL A 228 9.71 -11.17 1.28
N SER A 229 9.83 -12.48 1.54
CA SER A 229 9.79 -13.02 2.89
C SER A 229 11.13 -12.75 3.56
N GLY A 230 11.17 -11.75 4.45
CA GLY A 230 12.36 -11.48 5.25
C GLY A 230 12.51 -12.63 6.23
N SER A 231 13.64 -13.32 6.20
CA SER A 231 14.03 -14.25 7.25
C SER A 231 13.89 -13.55 8.59
N ASN A 232 12.92 -14.00 9.40
CA ASN A 232 12.67 -13.49 10.73
C ASN A 232 13.96 -13.62 11.57
N PRO A 233 14.61 -12.52 12.00
CA PRO A 233 15.81 -12.59 12.84
C PRO A 233 15.51 -13.15 14.25
N PHE A 234 14.24 -13.40 14.58
CA PHE A 234 13.80 -13.99 15.84
C PHE A 234 13.36 -15.46 15.73
N SER A 235 13.70 -16.18 14.65
CA SER A 235 13.53 -17.64 14.66
C SER A 235 14.69 -18.27 15.46
N PRO A 236 14.43 -18.91 16.62
CA PRO A 236 15.47 -19.71 17.26
C PRO A 236 15.81 -20.85 16.29
N ALA A 237 17.10 -21.00 16.00
CA ALA A 237 17.63 -22.00 15.10
C ALA A 237 17.11 -23.41 15.47
N GLY A 238 16.10 -23.86 14.74
CA GLY A 238 15.65 -25.24 14.76
C GLY A 238 16.55 -26.06 13.84
N ARG A 239 17.41 -26.88 14.44
CA ARG A 239 18.13 -27.97 13.80
C ARG A 239 17.19 -28.78 12.91
N TRP A 240 17.57 -28.99 11.67
CA TRP A 240 17.11 -30.13 10.88
C TRP A 240 18.18 -31.22 11.01
N ASP A 241 17.99 -32.10 12.00
CA ASP A 241 18.65 -33.40 12.06
C ASP A 241 17.72 -34.44 11.43
N ARG A 242 18.26 -35.14 10.43
CA ARG A 242 17.79 -36.32 9.67
C ARG A 242 16.89 -36.10 8.45
#